data_AF-A0A146F934-F1
#
_entry.id   AF-A0A146F934-F1
#
_cell.length_a   1.000
_cell.length_b   1.000
_cell.length_c   1.000
_cell.angle_alpha   90.00
_cell.angle_beta   90.00
_cell.angle_gamma   90.00
#
_symmetry.space_group_name_H-M   'P 1'
#
loop_
_entity.id
_entity.type
_entity.pdbx_description
1 polymer ?
#
loop_
_entity_poly.entity_id
_entity_poly.type
_entity_poly.pdbx_seq_one_letter_code
_entity_poly.pdbx_strand_id
1 'polypeptide(L)'
;MEFCTIPLTFDLQMNPFRYRKTIVPEPMFLVHAVMALAGHHVKSPSTDDHRYTALKLLRESLNASGKISPALPAKLFRWDAITSLLSREDCVFPYAYVEAILSNPDDRKWNFFDLCGCPHSVVTLLMQVVRLSAEKRQSSSMRYVTFDTTMIAQIEQALESWHHISPAALAFGSSEEDIQKDQDCMHCSEAWRHGLLLYIYRVFRWKPGSPIPAHVVRWARVVVDHVVACRDESMVARQALLPLFFAGCELRDRSIRKKIVQFCSVWNDRTRYQMFGSTIPLLEEVWAEQEAKGFENVWWGHIVDRKHTVSCYPLQMRLCFG
;
A
#
# COMPACT_ATOMS: atom_id res chain seq x y z
N MET A 1 -15.13 -14.97 10.90
CA MET A 1 -14.32 -14.00 10.13
C MET A 1 -13.22 -14.79 9.45
N GLU A 2 -13.45 -15.23 8.21
CA GLU A 2 -12.39 -15.82 7.39
C GLU A 2 -11.55 -14.66 6.83
N PHE A 3 -10.27 -14.61 7.21
CA PHE A 3 -9.30 -13.76 6.51
C PHE A 3 -9.15 -14.27 5.07
N CYS A 4 -8.82 -13.36 4.16
CA CYS A 4 -8.67 -13.60 2.73
C CYS A 4 -7.82 -14.86 2.42
N THR A 5 -8.48 -15.96 2.07
CA THR A 5 -7.88 -17.19 1.51
C THR A 5 -8.12 -17.19 0.00
N ILE A 6 -7.69 -16.14 -0.70
CA ILE A 6 -7.53 -16.27 -2.16
C ILE A 6 -6.16 -16.94 -2.36
N PRO A 7 -6.09 -18.18 -2.88
CA PRO A 7 -4.82 -18.73 -3.29
C PRO A 7 -4.31 -17.80 -4.39
N LEU A 8 -3.17 -17.14 -4.16
CA LEU A 8 -2.49 -16.32 -5.16
C LEU A 8 -2.27 -17.10 -6.49
N THR A 9 -2.30 -18.43 -6.40
CA THR A 9 -2.17 -19.43 -7.46
C THR A 9 -3.47 -19.82 -8.18
N PHE A 10 -4.64 -19.33 -7.77
CA PHE A 10 -5.92 -19.75 -8.37
C PHE A 10 -6.18 -19.05 -9.71
N ASP A 11 -6.33 -19.81 -10.80
CA ASP A 11 -6.53 -19.28 -12.16
C ASP A 11 -7.99 -18.84 -12.38
N LEU A 12 -8.31 -17.63 -11.91
CA LEU A 12 -9.56 -16.94 -12.19
C LEU A 12 -9.31 -15.75 -13.11
N GLN A 13 -10.26 -15.44 -13.98
CA GLN A 13 -10.17 -14.32 -14.92
C GLN A 13 -9.89 -12.97 -14.24
N MET A 14 -10.26 -12.85 -12.97
CA MET A 14 -10.13 -11.65 -12.13
C MET A 14 -8.89 -11.65 -11.21
N ASN A 15 -8.08 -12.72 -11.19
CA ASN A 15 -6.88 -12.77 -10.35
C ASN A 15 -5.90 -11.65 -10.79
N PRO A 16 -5.54 -10.68 -9.92
CA PRO A 16 -4.62 -9.60 -10.26
C PRO A 16 -3.22 -10.10 -10.61
N PHE A 17 -2.90 -11.32 -10.15
CA PHE A 17 -1.68 -12.06 -10.38
C PHE A 17 -1.78 -13.06 -11.54
N ARG A 18 -2.91 -13.08 -12.27
CA ARG A 18 -3.12 -13.99 -13.40
C ARG A 18 -2.06 -13.78 -14.48
N TYR A 19 -1.24 -14.80 -14.69
CA TYR A 19 -0.28 -14.85 -15.79
C TYR A 19 -0.94 -15.47 -17.04
N ARG A 20 -0.92 -14.77 -18.18
CA ARG A 20 -1.43 -15.33 -19.46
C ARG A 20 -0.40 -16.30 -20.04
N LYS A 21 -0.67 -17.61 -19.90
CA LYS A 21 0.18 -18.72 -20.39
C LYS A 21 0.46 -18.73 -21.91
N THR A 22 -0.16 -17.86 -22.68
CA THR A 22 -0.18 -17.95 -24.15
C THR A 22 1.09 -17.45 -24.84
N ILE A 23 2.10 -16.94 -24.13
CA ILE A 23 3.23 -16.24 -24.78
C ILE A 23 4.63 -16.65 -24.26
N VAL A 24 4.81 -17.10 -23.01
CA VAL A 24 6.13 -17.47 -22.44
C VAL A 24 5.93 -18.52 -21.31
N PRO A 25 6.88 -19.45 -21.05
CA PRO A 25 6.86 -20.29 -19.86
C PRO A 25 6.70 -19.46 -18.57
N GLU A 26 6.00 -20.03 -17.58
CA GLU A 26 5.71 -19.37 -16.32
C GLU A 26 7.01 -18.87 -15.66
N PRO A 27 7.11 -17.57 -15.32
CA PRO A 27 8.37 -17.03 -14.84
C PRO A 27 8.60 -17.56 -13.42
N MET A 28 9.54 -18.48 -13.27
CA MET A 28 9.83 -19.12 -11.98
C MET A 28 10.18 -18.11 -10.89
N PHE A 29 10.72 -16.94 -11.24
CA PHE A 29 10.94 -15.86 -10.28
C PHE A 29 9.63 -15.40 -9.61
N LEU A 30 8.50 -15.40 -10.32
CA LEU A 30 7.19 -15.03 -9.76
C LEU A 30 6.64 -16.10 -8.84
N VAL A 31 6.82 -17.37 -9.18
CA VAL A 31 6.41 -18.50 -8.32
C VAL A 31 7.14 -18.40 -6.99
N HIS A 32 8.48 -18.24 -7.04
CA HIS A 32 9.28 -18.04 -5.83
C HIS A 32 8.92 -16.75 -5.09
N ALA A 33 8.57 -15.66 -5.79
CA ALA A 33 8.09 -14.43 -5.16
C ALA A 33 6.78 -14.64 -4.38
N VAL A 34 5.79 -15.28 -5.00
CA VAL A 34 4.51 -15.62 -4.36
C VAL A 34 4.73 -16.55 -3.16
N MET A 35 5.61 -17.54 -3.28
CA MET A 35 5.95 -18.44 -2.18
C MET A 35 6.70 -17.74 -1.05
N ALA A 36 7.58 -16.78 -1.36
CA ALA A 36 8.23 -15.95 -0.34
C ALA A 36 7.21 -15.08 0.41
N LEU A 37 6.29 -14.43 -0.31
CA LEU A 37 5.23 -13.61 0.29
C LEU A 37 4.31 -14.46 1.18
N ALA A 38 3.81 -15.59 0.65
CA ALA A 38 2.97 -16.51 1.41
C ALA A 38 3.71 -17.09 2.63
N GLY A 39 4.97 -17.50 2.43
CA GLY A 39 5.86 -17.98 3.48
C GLY A 39 6.05 -16.96 4.59
N HIS A 40 6.28 -15.69 4.23
CA HIS A 40 6.43 -14.60 5.20
C HIS A 40 5.16 -14.39 6.03
N HIS A 41 3.99 -14.44 5.38
CA HIS A 41 2.71 -14.31 6.09
C HIS A 41 2.48 -15.42 7.10
N VAL A 42 2.91 -16.65 6.81
CA VAL A 42 2.72 -17.80 7.71
C VAL A 42 3.96 -18.12 8.56
N LYS A 43 5.00 -17.29 8.51
CA LYS A 43 6.30 -17.50 9.17
C LYS A 43 6.97 -18.84 8.79
N SER A 44 6.88 -19.23 7.53
CA SER A 44 7.54 -20.42 7.00
C SER A 44 9.07 -20.27 7.04
N PRO A 45 9.83 -21.31 7.43
CA PRO A 45 11.29 -21.29 7.37
C PRO A 45 11.83 -21.22 5.92
N SER A 46 11.04 -21.65 4.92
CA SER A 46 11.44 -21.60 3.51
C SER A 46 11.35 -20.21 2.87
N THR A 47 10.87 -19.20 3.62
CA THR A 47 10.67 -17.82 3.12
C THR A 47 11.95 -17.23 2.53
N ASP A 48 13.08 -17.40 3.21
CA ASP A 48 14.36 -16.84 2.76
C ASP A 48 14.89 -17.51 1.50
N ASP A 49 14.73 -18.84 1.38
CA ASP A 49 15.13 -19.60 0.19
C ASP A 49 14.32 -19.15 -1.04
N HIS A 50 13.00 -19.02 -0.87
CA HIS A 50 12.14 -18.51 -1.93
C HIS A 50 12.45 -17.05 -2.28
N ARG A 51 12.71 -16.19 -1.29
CA ARG A 51 13.09 -14.79 -1.50
C ARG A 51 14.39 -14.68 -2.29
N TYR A 52 15.44 -15.40 -1.88
CA TYR A 52 16.72 -15.42 -2.56
C TYR A 52 16.60 -15.92 -4.00
N THR A 53 15.87 -17.02 -4.19
CA THR A 53 15.68 -17.63 -5.51
C THR A 53 14.88 -16.72 -6.44
N ALA A 54 13.84 -16.04 -5.94
CA ALA A 54 13.07 -15.06 -6.70
C ALA A 54 13.96 -13.92 -7.22
N LEU A 55 14.81 -13.37 -6.35
CA LEU A 55 15.72 -12.27 -6.71
C LEU A 55 16.77 -12.68 -7.73
N LYS A 56 17.36 -13.87 -7.55
CA LYS A 56 18.34 -14.42 -8.48
C LYS A 56 17.74 -14.58 -9.87
N LEU A 57 16.61 -15.29 -9.97
CA LEU A 57 15.93 -15.56 -11.24
C LEU A 57 15.42 -14.28 -11.92
N LEU A 58 14.97 -13.28 -11.14
CA LEU A 58 14.59 -11.98 -11.71
C LEU A 58 15.79 -11.29 -12.36
N ARG A 59 16.93 -11.18 -11.65
CA ARG A 59 18.14 -10.55 -12.18
C ARG A 59 18.62 -11.24 -13.46
N GLU A 60 18.64 -12.57 -13.44
CA GLU A 60 18.98 -13.38 -14.62
C GLU A 60 18.02 -13.10 -15.79
N SER A 61 16.72 -13.03 -15.51
CA SER A 61 15.71 -12.76 -16.54
C SER A 61 15.78 -11.34 -17.10
N LEU A 62 16.07 -10.34 -16.25
CA LEU A 62 16.27 -8.94 -16.66
C LEU A 62 17.51 -8.78 -17.53
N ASN A 63 18.57 -9.53 -17.21
CA ASN A 63 19.82 -9.52 -17.98
C ASN A 63 19.71 -10.31 -19.30
N ALA A 64 18.94 -11.41 -19.33
CA ALA A 64 18.81 -12.28 -20.50
C ALA A 64 17.74 -11.82 -21.51
N SER A 65 16.74 -11.07 -21.05
CA SER A 65 15.63 -10.64 -21.88
C SER A 65 15.02 -9.34 -21.37
N GLY A 66 15.23 -8.24 -22.10
CA GLY A 66 14.49 -6.98 -21.91
C GLY A 66 12.99 -7.09 -22.23
N LYS A 67 12.35 -8.25 -22.00
CA LYS A 67 10.97 -8.60 -22.35
C LYS A 67 10.16 -9.16 -21.17
N ILE A 68 10.60 -8.96 -19.93
CA ILE A 68 9.73 -9.25 -18.78
C ILE A 68 8.72 -8.12 -18.69
N SER A 69 7.42 -8.44 -18.74
CA SER A 69 6.37 -7.47 -18.39
C SER A 69 6.46 -7.17 -16.88
N PRO A 70 6.81 -5.94 -16.46
CA PRO A 70 7.03 -5.59 -15.05
C PRO A 70 5.72 -5.38 -14.28
N ALA A 71 4.59 -5.57 -14.95
CA ALA A 71 3.24 -5.40 -14.42
C ALA A 71 2.96 -6.24 -13.18
N LEU A 72 3.34 -7.52 -13.22
CA LEU A 72 3.08 -8.48 -12.16
C LEU A 72 4.06 -8.33 -10.98
N PRO A 73 5.39 -8.18 -11.21
CA PRO A 73 6.36 -7.69 -10.24
C PRO A 73 5.92 -6.47 -9.43
N ALA A 74 5.50 -5.41 -10.12
CA ALA A 74 5.14 -4.15 -9.48
C ALA A 74 3.89 -4.29 -8.59
N LYS A 75 2.90 -5.08 -9.03
CA LYS A 75 1.72 -5.41 -8.22
C LYS A 75 2.09 -6.16 -6.94
N LEU A 76 2.87 -7.23 -7.03
CA LEU A 76 3.32 -7.99 -5.85
C LEU A 76 4.10 -7.11 -4.88
N PHE A 77 4.94 -6.23 -5.42
CA PHE A 77 5.69 -5.27 -4.64
C PHE A 77 4.80 -4.26 -3.89
N ARG A 78 3.82 -3.65 -4.57
CA ARG A 78 2.88 -2.72 -3.93
C ARG A 78 2.17 -3.40 -2.76
N TRP A 79 1.74 -4.63 -2.96
CA TRP A 79 1.09 -5.42 -1.94
C TRP A 79 1.98 -5.66 -0.73
N ASP A 80 3.22 -6.10 -0.98
CA ASP A 80 4.23 -6.28 0.06
C ASP A 80 4.43 -4.99 0.86
N ALA A 81 4.65 -3.85 0.20
CA ALA A 81 4.81 -2.55 0.86
C ALA A 81 3.59 -2.14 1.71
N ILE A 82 2.36 -2.34 1.21
CA ILE A 82 1.12 -2.03 1.96
C ILE A 82 1.03 -2.93 3.21
N THR A 83 1.25 -4.23 3.06
CA THR A 83 1.18 -5.17 4.19
C THR A 83 2.25 -4.86 5.23
N SER A 84 3.48 -4.59 4.80
CA SER A 84 4.60 -4.21 5.66
C SER A 84 4.37 -2.91 6.41
N LEU A 85 3.75 -1.89 5.78
CA LEU A 85 3.33 -0.68 6.49
C LEU A 85 2.31 -0.97 7.60
N LEU A 86 1.27 -1.75 7.31
CA LEU A 86 0.23 -2.04 8.30
C LEU A 86 0.79 -2.80 9.50
N SER A 87 1.64 -3.80 9.24
CA SER A 87 2.28 -4.58 10.29
C SER A 87 3.46 -3.85 10.94
N ARG A 88 3.94 -2.74 10.35
CA ARG A 88 5.20 -2.07 10.74
C ARG A 88 6.36 -3.07 10.76
N GLU A 89 6.47 -3.84 9.68
CA GLU A 89 7.53 -4.84 9.47
C GLU A 89 8.25 -4.55 8.17
N ASP A 90 9.37 -5.22 7.93
CA ASP A 90 10.13 -5.03 6.71
C ASP A 90 9.41 -5.65 5.49
N CYS A 91 9.75 -5.18 4.29
CA CYS A 91 9.29 -5.78 3.05
C CYS A 91 9.89 -7.18 2.86
N VAL A 92 9.10 -8.10 2.32
CA VAL A 92 9.61 -9.40 1.85
C VAL A 92 10.55 -9.19 0.66
N PHE A 93 10.17 -8.31 -0.27
CA PHE A 93 11.00 -7.97 -1.42
C PHE A 93 11.95 -6.82 -1.07
N PRO A 94 13.27 -7.02 -1.22
CA PRO A 94 14.23 -5.96 -0.94
C PRO A 94 14.09 -4.80 -1.92
N TYR A 95 14.48 -3.61 -1.46
CA TYR A 95 14.45 -2.38 -2.27
C TYR A 95 15.16 -2.51 -3.62
N ALA A 96 16.22 -3.32 -3.71
CA ALA A 96 16.93 -3.61 -4.97
C ALA A 96 16.02 -4.17 -6.08
N TYR A 97 14.90 -4.82 -5.73
CA TYR A 97 13.89 -5.27 -6.68
C TYR A 97 13.21 -4.07 -7.37
N VAL A 98 12.88 -3.05 -6.57
CA VAL A 98 12.25 -1.81 -7.03
C VAL A 98 13.23 -1.03 -7.88
N GLU A 99 14.47 -0.86 -7.42
CA GLU A 99 15.51 -0.17 -8.19
C GLU A 99 15.69 -0.81 -9.57
N ALA A 100 15.69 -2.14 -9.65
CA ALA A 100 15.81 -2.85 -10.93
C ALA A 100 14.60 -2.61 -11.87
N ILE A 101 13.37 -2.54 -11.34
CA ILE A 101 12.18 -2.21 -12.13
C ILE A 101 12.21 -0.75 -12.57
N LEU A 102 12.60 0.14 -11.68
CA LEU A 102 12.62 1.58 -11.90
C LEU A 102 13.76 2.03 -12.83
N SER A 103 14.86 1.27 -12.90
CA SER A 103 16.04 1.57 -13.74
C SER A 103 15.86 1.15 -15.21
N ASN A 104 14.70 0.61 -15.60
CA ASN A 104 14.44 0.17 -16.97
C ASN A 104 13.36 1.04 -17.64
N PRO A 105 13.70 2.26 -18.09
CA PRO A 105 12.76 3.24 -18.64
C PRO A 105 12.26 2.94 -20.06
N ASP A 106 12.84 1.94 -20.76
CA ASP A 106 12.63 1.75 -22.21
C ASP A 106 11.36 0.98 -22.60
N ASP A 107 10.65 0.36 -21.66
CA ASP A 107 9.41 -0.34 -21.98
C ASP A 107 8.20 0.60 -21.83
N ARG A 108 8.02 1.49 -22.83
CA ARG A 108 6.95 2.52 -22.94
C ARG A 108 5.50 2.00 -22.84
N LYS A 109 5.28 0.72 -22.53
CA LYS A 109 3.96 0.08 -22.47
C LYS A 109 3.30 0.14 -21.09
N TRP A 110 4.02 0.53 -20.04
CA TRP A 110 3.48 0.61 -18.69
C TRP A 110 4.23 1.70 -17.91
N ASN A 111 3.52 2.48 -17.11
CA ASN A 111 4.13 3.32 -16.09
C ASN A 111 3.90 2.67 -14.71
N PHE A 112 4.84 2.86 -13.77
CA PHE A 112 4.71 2.28 -12.41
C PHE A 112 3.41 2.74 -11.72
N PHE A 113 2.93 3.93 -12.08
CA PHE A 113 1.69 4.50 -11.59
C PHE A 113 0.45 3.71 -12.04
N ASP A 114 0.39 3.18 -13.27
CA ASP A 114 -0.73 2.40 -13.79
C ASP A 114 -0.91 1.09 -13.01
N LEU A 115 0.20 0.57 -12.50
CA LEU A 115 0.26 -0.70 -11.79
C LEU A 115 0.04 -0.51 -10.30
N CYS A 116 0.64 0.53 -9.74
CA CYS A 116 0.76 0.73 -8.30
C CYS A 116 0.04 1.98 -7.78
N GLY A 117 -0.61 2.78 -8.62
CA GLY A 117 -1.31 4.04 -8.30
C GLY A 117 -0.53 5.03 -7.44
N CYS A 118 0.80 4.90 -7.40
CA CYS A 118 1.70 5.71 -6.60
C CYS A 118 2.77 6.28 -7.54
N PRO A 119 3.00 7.61 -7.53
CA PRO A 119 4.03 8.21 -8.38
C PRO A 119 5.41 7.65 -8.07
N HIS A 120 6.26 7.63 -9.09
CA HIS A 120 7.65 7.22 -8.95
C HIS A 120 8.38 7.99 -7.83
N SER A 121 8.22 9.31 -7.76
CA SER A 121 8.82 10.12 -6.70
C SER A 121 8.29 9.80 -5.30
N VAL A 122 7.06 9.30 -5.19
CA VAL A 122 6.43 8.96 -3.90
C VAL A 122 6.74 7.51 -3.52
N VAL A 123 6.95 6.59 -4.47
CA VAL A 123 7.26 5.18 -4.15
C VAL A 123 8.60 5.03 -3.43
N THR A 124 9.60 5.85 -3.77
CA THR A 124 10.87 5.86 -3.05
C THR A 124 10.67 6.26 -1.58
N LEU A 125 9.86 7.31 -1.34
CA LEU A 125 9.53 7.77 0.01
C LEU A 125 8.71 6.72 0.77
N LEU A 126 7.73 6.10 0.11
CA LEU A 126 6.94 4.98 0.65
C LEU A 126 7.85 3.87 1.19
N MET A 127 8.85 3.47 0.41
CA MET A 127 9.78 2.40 0.79
C MET A 127 10.68 2.76 1.96
N GLN A 128 11.16 4.00 1.99
CA GLN A 128 11.90 4.49 3.14
C GLN A 128 11.04 4.48 4.40
N VAL A 129 9.77 4.91 4.30
CA VAL A 129 8.82 4.89 5.42
C VAL A 129 8.54 3.46 5.89
N VAL A 130 8.37 2.49 4.98
CA VAL A 130 8.16 1.07 5.35
C VAL A 130 9.33 0.59 6.21
N ARG A 131 10.55 0.73 5.71
CA ARG A 131 11.77 0.30 6.39
C ARG A 131 11.94 0.99 7.75
N LEU A 132 11.80 2.31 7.80
CA LEU A 132 11.92 3.08 9.04
C LEU A 132 10.85 2.68 10.06
N SER A 133 9.65 2.26 9.60
CA SER A 133 8.60 1.81 10.52
C SER A 133 8.91 0.45 11.15
N ALA A 134 9.57 -0.45 10.40
CA ALA A 134 10.08 -1.71 10.91
C ALA A 134 11.22 -1.49 11.93
N GLU A 135 12.18 -0.61 11.59
CA GLU A 135 13.28 -0.23 12.48
C GLU A 135 12.77 0.45 13.77
N LYS A 136 11.74 1.31 13.66
CA LYS A 136 11.08 1.90 14.83
C LYS A 136 10.42 0.84 15.71
N ARG A 137 9.72 -0.13 15.11
CA ARG A 137 9.08 -1.22 15.85
C ARG A 137 10.12 -2.08 16.58
N GLN A 138 11.22 -2.40 15.91
CA GLN A 138 12.31 -3.19 16.49
C GLN A 138 13.02 -2.43 17.63
N SER A 139 13.40 -1.16 17.41
CA SER A 139 14.05 -0.34 18.45
C SER A 139 13.16 -0.14 19.67
N SER A 140 11.83 -0.05 19.51
CA SER A 140 10.88 0.03 20.63
C SER A 140 10.88 -1.22 21.53
N SER A 141 11.33 -2.36 21.02
CA SER A 141 11.52 -3.59 21.81
C SER A 141 12.86 -3.64 22.55
N MET A 142 13.80 -2.75 22.23
CA MET A 142 15.15 -2.70 22.78
C MET A 142 15.27 -1.63 23.86
N ARG A 143 15.84 -1.98 25.02
CA ARG A 143 15.86 -1.10 26.20
C ARG A 143 16.78 0.13 26.10
N TYR A 144 17.85 0.04 25.32
CA TYR A 144 18.92 1.06 25.28
C TYR A 144 19.14 1.67 23.89
N VAL A 145 18.25 1.39 22.93
CA VAL A 145 18.33 1.92 21.57
C VAL A 145 17.31 3.04 21.42
N THR A 146 17.73 4.17 20.88
CA THR A 146 16.83 5.26 20.51
C THR A 146 16.70 5.30 19.00
N PHE A 147 15.48 5.54 18.52
CA PHE A 147 15.21 5.66 17.09
C PHE A 147 15.52 7.09 16.63
N ASP A 148 16.41 7.22 15.66
CA ASP A 148 16.72 8.51 15.03
C ASP A 148 15.55 8.95 14.13
N THR A 149 15.03 10.15 14.39
CA THR A 149 13.90 10.71 13.64
C THR A 149 14.32 11.68 12.53
N THR A 150 15.62 11.87 12.31
CA THR A 150 16.16 12.81 11.31
C THR A 150 15.70 12.47 9.90
N MET A 151 15.80 11.19 9.50
CA MET A 151 15.35 10.75 8.18
C MET A 151 13.83 10.91 7.99
N ILE A 152 13.05 10.72 9.06
CA ILE A 152 11.60 10.96 9.02
C ILE A 152 11.29 12.44 8.77
N ALA A 153 12.00 13.36 9.42
CA ALA A 153 11.82 14.79 9.18
C ALA A 153 12.13 15.19 7.73
N GLN A 154 13.16 14.59 7.12
CA GLN A 154 13.50 14.82 5.71
C GLN A 154 12.41 14.29 4.77
N ILE A 155 11.85 13.10 5.06
CA ILE A 155 10.75 12.53 4.28
C ILE A 155 9.48 13.38 4.42
N GLU A 156 9.14 13.84 5.63
CA GLU A 156 8.01 14.75 5.84
C GLU A 156 8.16 16.02 4.99
N GLN A 157 9.32 16.66 5.02
CA GLN A 157 9.60 17.85 4.20
C GLN A 157 9.51 17.57 2.70
N ALA A 158 10.00 16.41 2.24
CA ALA A 158 9.89 15.98 0.86
C ALA A 158 8.43 15.76 0.44
N LEU A 159 7.60 15.14 1.29
CA LEU A 159 6.18 14.93 1.04
C LEU A 159 5.37 16.23 1.10
N GLU A 160 5.76 17.20 1.94
CA GLU A 160 5.10 18.50 2.03
C GLU A 160 5.39 19.41 0.84
N SER A 161 6.61 19.35 0.29
CA SER A 161 7.02 20.12 -0.89
C SER A 161 6.68 19.46 -2.22
N TRP A 162 6.33 18.17 -2.20
CA TRP A 162 5.92 17.44 -3.40
C TRP A 162 4.61 17.97 -3.97
N HIS A 163 4.53 18.00 -5.31
CA HIS A 163 3.31 18.29 -6.05
C HIS A 163 3.31 17.47 -7.36
N HIS A 164 2.11 17.14 -7.86
CA HIS A 164 1.96 16.48 -9.15
C HIS A 164 2.41 17.41 -10.28
N ILE A 165 3.18 16.87 -11.22
CA ILE A 165 3.63 17.59 -12.42
C ILE A 165 2.97 16.92 -13.62
N SER A 166 2.05 17.63 -14.27
CA SER A 166 1.40 17.12 -15.48
C SER A 166 2.42 16.93 -16.60
N PRO A 167 2.35 15.83 -17.36
CA PRO A 167 3.24 15.59 -18.49
C PRO A 167 3.22 16.73 -19.51
N ALA A 168 4.39 17.17 -19.99
CA ALA A 168 4.50 18.23 -21.00
C ALA A 168 3.75 17.90 -22.30
N ALA A 169 3.59 16.61 -22.61
CA ALA A 169 2.81 16.12 -23.74
C ALA A 169 1.31 16.47 -23.66
N LEU A 170 0.81 16.84 -22.46
CA LEU A 170 -0.57 17.28 -22.24
C LEU A 170 -0.81 18.76 -22.59
N ALA A 171 0.25 19.53 -22.83
CA ALA A 171 0.14 20.98 -23.03
C ALA A 171 -0.42 21.37 -24.41
N PHE A 172 -0.29 20.50 -25.43
CA PHE A 172 -0.73 20.80 -26.80
C PHE A 172 -1.28 19.55 -27.50
N GLY A 173 -2.52 19.63 -28.02
CA GLY A 173 -3.10 18.61 -28.91
C GLY A 173 -3.61 17.33 -28.23
N SER A 174 -3.78 17.35 -26.91
CA SER A 174 -4.23 16.19 -26.12
C SER A 174 -5.75 16.07 -26.12
N SER A 175 -6.25 14.83 -26.04
CA SER A 175 -7.70 14.61 -25.94
C SER A 175 -8.20 14.96 -24.54
N GLU A 176 -9.51 15.26 -24.43
CA GLU A 176 -10.16 15.46 -23.12
C GLU A 176 -9.97 14.24 -22.20
N GLU A 177 -9.98 13.03 -22.75
CA GLU A 177 -9.77 11.80 -21.98
C GLU A 177 -8.34 11.70 -21.41
N ASP A 178 -7.33 12.22 -22.12
CA ASP A 178 -5.95 12.24 -21.61
C ASP A 178 -5.81 13.21 -20.42
N ILE A 179 -6.50 14.34 -20.48
CA ILE A 179 -6.57 15.32 -19.38
C ILE A 179 -7.28 14.70 -18.17
N GLN A 180 -8.41 14.03 -18.38
CA GLN A 180 -9.17 13.36 -17.31
C GLN A 180 -8.35 12.25 -16.63
N LYS A 181 -7.59 11.46 -17.39
CA LYS A 181 -6.68 10.45 -16.83
C LYS A 181 -5.58 11.08 -15.98
N ASP A 182 -4.97 12.17 -16.42
CA ASP A 182 -3.96 12.88 -15.62
C ASP A 182 -4.54 13.44 -14.32
N GLN A 183 -5.78 13.94 -14.36
CA GLN A 183 -6.48 14.38 -13.14
C GLN A 183 -6.72 13.23 -12.16
N ASP A 184 -7.22 12.08 -12.62
CA ASP A 184 -7.37 10.88 -11.79
C ASP A 184 -6.02 10.45 -11.17
N CYS A 185 -4.94 10.54 -11.95
CA CYS A 185 -3.59 10.25 -11.48
C CYS A 185 -3.15 11.24 -10.39
N MET A 186 -3.35 12.54 -10.61
CA MET A 186 -3.03 13.58 -9.65
C MET A 186 -3.79 13.37 -8.34
N HIS A 187 -5.10 13.12 -8.40
CA HIS A 187 -5.93 12.91 -7.22
C HIS A 187 -5.46 11.69 -6.42
N CYS A 188 -5.21 10.56 -7.07
CA CYS A 188 -4.69 9.38 -6.38
C CYS A 188 -3.30 9.62 -5.78
N SER A 189 -2.44 10.38 -6.47
CA SER A 189 -1.11 10.76 -5.97
C SER A 189 -1.18 11.62 -4.71
N GLU A 190 -2.02 12.63 -4.71
CA GLU A 190 -2.25 13.51 -3.56
C GLU A 190 -2.88 12.75 -2.39
N ALA A 191 -3.77 11.78 -2.66
CA ALA A 191 -4.27 10.88 -1.63
C ALA A 191 -3.13 10.07 -1.00
N TRP A 192 -2.21 9.51 -1.79
CA TRP A 192 -1.03 8.81 -1.28
C TRP A 192 -0.11 9.69 -0.45
N ARG A 193 0.19 10.90 -0.95
CA ARG A 193 1.05 11.87 -0.25
C ARG A 193 0.52 12.20 1.14
N HIS A 194 -0.76 12.58 1.24
CA HIS A 194 -1.38 12.89 2.53
C HIS A 194 -1.60 11.64 3.39
N GLY A 195 -1.90 10.49 2.79
CA GLY A 195 -1.98 9.21 3.48
C GLY A 195 -0.66 8.82 4.16
N LEU A 196 0.47 9.08 3.50
CA LEU A 196 1.80 8.87 4.09
C LEU A 196 2.09 9.85 5.22
N LEU A 197 1.72 11.13 5.08
CA LEU A 197 1.84 12.10 6.17
C LEU A 197 1.02 11.68 7.42
N LEU A 198 -0.21 11.17 7.21
CA LEU A 198 -1.03 10.61 8.30
C LEU A 198 -0.36 9.40 8.97
N TYR A 199 0.17 8.47 8.17
CA TYR A 199 0.90 7.32 8.66
C TYR A 199 2.11 7.76 9.48
N ILE A 200 2.92 8.69 8.93
CA ILE A 200 4.12 9.17 9.59
C ILE A 200 3.78 9.82 10.92
N TYR A 201 2.76 10.69 10.97
CA TYR A 201 2.30 11.29 12.21
C TYR A 201 1.93 10.23 13.24
N ARG A 202 1.07 9.28 12.89
CA ARG A 202 0.57 8.26 13.83
C ARG A 202 1.65 7.29 14.30
N VAL A 203 2.54 6.87 13.41
CA VAL A 203 3.58 5.89 13.73
C VAL A 203 4.77 6.54 14.42
N PHE A 204 5.21 7.72 13.98
CA PHE A 204 6.48 8.32 14.43
C PHE A 204 6.31 9.43 15.47
N ARG A 205 5.28 10.26 15.37
CA ARG A 205 5.14 11.51 16.15
C ARG A 205 4.12 11.42 17.29
N TRP A 206 3.02 10.70 17.08
CA TRP A 206 1.91 10.64 18.01
C TRP A 206 2.25 9.86 19.29
N LYS A 207 1.69 10.30 20.41
CA LYS A 207 1.76 9.63 21.71
C LYS A 207 0.35 9.43 22.27
N PRO A 208 0.06 8.29 22.92
CA PRO A 208 -1.24 8.06 23.56
C PRO A 208 -1.64 9.20 24.52
N GLY A 209 -2.90 9.60 24.47
CA GLY A 209 -3.45 10.71 25.25
C GLY A 209 -3.16 12.10 24.69
N SER A 210 -2.34 12.24 23.64
CA SER A 210 -2.08 13.54 23.03
C SER A 210 -3.23 13.96 22.10
N PRO A 211 -3.65 15.24 22.14
CA PRO A 211 -4.68 15.74 21.23
C PRO A 211 -4.18 15.69 19.79
N ILE A 212 -5.09 15.42 18.85
CA ILE A 212 -4.77 15.36 17.42
C ILE A 212 -4.75 16.79 16.84
N PRO A 213 -3.63 17.25 16.26
CA PRO A 213 -3.54 18.56 15.64
C PRO A 213 -4.52 18.74 14.48
N ALA A 214 -5.00 19.97 14.29
CA ALA A 214 -5.95 20.29 13.22
C ALA A 214 -5.41 20.00 11.80
N HIS A 215 -4.09 20.10 11.57
CA HIS A 215 -3.49 19.79 10.28
C HIS A 215 -3.58 18.29 9.94
N VAL A 216 -3.52 17.39 10.92
CA VAL A 216 -3.70 15.94 10.71
C VAL A 216 -5.13 15.65 10.25
N VAL A 217 -6.12 16.27 10.91
CA VAL A 217 -7.53 16.16 10.49
C VAL A 217 -7.73 16.74 9.09
N ARG A 218 -7.05 17.84 8.76
CA ARG A 218 -7.05 18.43 7.41
C ARG A 218 -6.49 17.46 6.38
N TRP A 219 -5.34 16.83 6.63
CA TRP A 219 -4.78 15.84 5.72
C TRP A 219 -5.74 14.68 5.47
N ALA A 220 -6.38 14.15 6.52
CA ALA A 220 -7.40 13.11 6.38
C ALA A 220 -8.59 13.56 5.52
N ARG A 221 -9.06 14.79 5.72
CA ARG A 221 -10.14 15.35 4.90
C ARG A 221 -9.73 15.46 3.43
N VAL A 222 -8.53 15.96 3.17
CA VAL A 222 -7.98 16.12 1.82
C VAL A 222 -7.84 14.76 1.11
N VAL A 223 -7.38 13.72 1.80
CA VAL A 223 -7.36 12.36 1.24
C VAL A 223 -8.73 11.94 0.73
N VAL A 224 -9.78 12.09 1.54
CA VAL A 224 -11.14 11.71 1.12
C VAL A 224 -11.60 12.54 -0.08
N ASP A 225 -11.34 13.84 -0.07
CA ASP A 225 -11.75 14.73 -1.16
C ASP A 225 -11.05 14.37 -2.48
N HIS A 226 -9.75 14.02 -2.46
CA HIS A 226 -9.07 13.53 -3.67
C HIS A 226 -9.60 12.16 -4.12
N VAL A 227 -9.83 11.22 -3.21
CA VAL A 227 -10.34 9.88 -3.59
C VAL A 227 -11.73 9.96 -4.21
N VAL A 228 -12.59 10.85 -3.71
CA VAL A 228 -13.93 11.08 -4.25
C VAL A 228 -13.91 11.86 -5.56
N ALA A 229 -12.87 12.67 -5.81
CA ALA A 229 -12.72 13.41 -7.06
C ALA A 229 -12.30 12.52 -8.24
N CYS A 230 -11.69 11.37 -8.00
CA CYS A 230 -11.41 10.40 -9.05
C CYS A 230 -12.72 9.89 -9.67
N ARG A 231 -12.75 9.74 -11.01
CA ARG A 231 -13.93 9.22 -11.71
C ARG A 231 -14.27 7.80 -11.26
N ASP A 232 -15.55 7.49 -11.17
CA ASP A 232 -16.04 6.17 -10.74
C ASP A 232 -15.50 5.04 -11.63
N GLU A 233 -15.39 5.25 -12.93
CA GLU A 233 -14.90 4.22 -13.88
C GLU A 233 -13.38 4.06 -13.83
N SER A 234 -12.68 4.99 -13.17
CA SER A 234 -11.23 5.00 -13.11
C SER A 234 -10.69 3.94 -12.16
N MET A 235 -9.99 2.96 -12.71
CA MET A 235 -9.29 1.92 -11.96
C MET A 235 -8.15 2.45 -11.09
N VAL A 236 -7.82 3.75 -11.20
CA VAL A 236 -6.82 4.43 -10.39
C VAL A 236 -7.34 4.69 -8.97
N ALA A 237 -8.62 5.05 -8.80
CA ALA A 237 -9.17 5.40 -7.48
C ALA A 237 -9.02 4.27 -6.45
N ARG A 238 -9.20 3.02 -6.87
CA ARG A 238 -9.04 1.82 -6.04
C ARG A 238 -7.63 1.71 -5.42
N GLN A 239 -6.64 2.31 -6.08
CA GLN A 239 -5.26 2.30 -5.63
C GLN A 239 -5.04 3.18 -4.39
N ALA A 240 -6.01 4.02 -3.99
CA ALA A 240 -5.96 4.87 -2.82
C ALA A 240 -6.65 4.25 -1.57
N LEU A 241 -6.96 2.94 -1.57
CA LEU A 241 -7.60 2.26 -0.44
C LEU A 241 -6.83 2.45 0.89
N LEU A 242 -5.51 2.27 0.87
CA LEU A 242 -4.69 2.41 2.08
C LEU A 242 -4.71 3.86 2.63
N PRO A 243 -4.43 4.90 1.82
CA PRO A 243 -4.65 6.27 2.24
C PRO A 243 -6.05 6.53 2.80
N LEU A 244 -7.08 6.03 2.11
CA LEU A 244 -8.48 6.21 2.53
C LEU A 244 -8.75 5.55 3.88
N PHE A 245 -8.17 4.37 4.14
CA PHE A 245 -8.23 3.71 5.43
C PHE A 245 -7.63 4.59 6.53
N PHE A 246 -6.41 5.11 6.33
CA PHE A 246 -5.78 6.02 7.29
C PHE A 246 -6.64 7.25 7.56
N ALA A 247 -7.16 7.88 6.51
CA ALA A 247 -8.05 9.04 6.64
C ALA A 247 -9.35 8.67 7.40
N GLY A 248 -9.93 7.51 7.12
CA GLY A 248 -11.13 7.01 7.79
C GLY A 248 -10.94 6.80 9.30
N CYS A 249 -9.72 6.43 9.72
CA CYS A 249 -9.39 6.30 11.14
C CYS A 249 -9.27 7.65 11.87
N GLU A 250 -9.02 8.75 11.15
CA GLU A 250 -8.87 10.09 11.72
C GLU A 250 -10.15 10.94 11.68
N LEU A 251 -11.10 10.60 10.80
CA LEU A 251 -12.31 11.39 10.58
C LEU A 251 -13.45 10.90 11.48
N ARG A 252 -14.12 11.86 12.14
CA ARG A 252 -15.23 11.61 13.08
C ARG A 252 -16.61 11.89 12.48
N ASP A 253 -16.66 12.66 11.40
CA ASP A 253 -17.91 13.03 10.76
C ASP A 253 -18.62 11.81 10.15
N ARG A 254 -19.89 11.61 10.52
CA ARG A 254 -20.67 10.46 10.09
C ARG A 254 -20.94 10.45 8.58
N SER A 255 -21.12 11.63 7.98
CA SER A 255 -21.38 11.73 6.53
C SER A 255 -20.14 11.32 5.73
N ILE A 256 -18.95 11.71 6.19
CA ILE A 256 -17.68 11.31 5.60
C ILE A 256 -17.44 9.80 5.76
N ARG A 257 -17.65 9.26 6.97
CA ARG A 257 -17.54 7.81 7.21
C ARG A 257 -18.45 7.01 6.27
N LYS A 258 -19.69 7.49 6.04
CA LYS A 258 -20.61 6.88 5.09
C LYS A 258 -20.06 6.89 3.65
N LYS A 259 -19.42 7.98 3.20
CA LYS A 259 -18.76 8.04 1.89
C LYS A 259 -17.63 7.02 1.77
N ILE A 260 -16.82 6.85 2.81
CA ILE A 260 -15.73 5.86 2.84
C ILE A 260 -16.29 4.44 2.75
N VAL A 261 -17.32 4.11 3.54
CA VAL A 261 -17.97 2.80 3.50
C VAL A 261 -18.58 2.53 2.12
N GLN A 262 -19.24 3.54 1.53
CA GLN A 262 -19.82 3.43 0.19
C GLN A 262 -18.74 3.18 -0.86
N PHE A 263 -17.62 3.90 -0.81
CA PHE A 263 -16.48 3.67 -1.70
C PHE A 263 -15.97 2.22 -1.60
N CYS A 264 -15.75 1.73 -0.36
CA CYS A 264 -15.31 0.36 -0.15
C CYS A 264 -16.34 -0.66 -0.66
N SER A 265 -17.64 -0.44 -0.43
CA SER A 265 -18.69 -1.35 -0.93
C SER A 265 -18.71 -1.41 -2.46
N VAL A 266 -18.69 -0.25 -3.13
CA VAL A 266 -18.70 -0.16 -4.60
C VAL A 266 -17.48 -0.87 -5.20
N TRP A 267 -16.29 -0.65 -4.63
CA TRP A 267 -15.07 -1.29 -5.13
C TRP A 267 -14.99 -2.77 -4.80
N ASN A 268 -15.53 -3.20 -3.65
CA ASN A 268 -15.68 -4.62 -3.32
C ASN A 268 -16.53 -5.34 -4.37
N ASP A 269 -17.68 -4.78 -4.72
CA ASP A 269 -18.61 -5.38 -5.68
C ASP A 269 -18.03 -5.40 -7.10
N ARG A 270 -17.36 -4.31 -7.50
CA ARG A 270 -16.77 -4.17 -8.85
C ARG A 270 -15.56 -5.06 -9.06
N THR A 271 -14.62 -5.10 -8.12
CA THR A 271 -13.35 -5.82 -8.30
C THR A 271 -13.42 -7.26 -7.82
N ARG A 272 -14.38 -7.58 -6.95
CA ARG A 272 -14.41 -8.81 -6.14
C ARG A 272 -13.15 -9.02 -5.31
N TYR A 273 -12.35 -7.97 -5.11
CA TYR A 273 -11.24 -8.00 -4.18
C TYR A 273 -11.80 -7.82 -2.77
N GLN A 274 -11.81 -8.92 -2.02
CA GLN A 274 -12.38 -9.01 -0.68
C GLN A 274 -11.78 -8.00 0.30
N MET A 275 -10.61 -7.43 0.00
CA MET A 275 -9.98 -6.44 0.86
C MET A 275 -10.78 -5.15 1.04
N PHE A 276 -11.54 -4.69 0.04
CA PHE A 276 -12.42 -3.53 0.21
C PHE A 276 -13.53 -3.86 1.20
N GLY A 277 -14.15 -5.05 1.07
CA GLY A 277 -15.10 -5.58 2.04
C GLY A 277 -14.51 -5.82 3.42
N SER A 278 -13.23 -6.20 3.51
CA SER A 278 -12.52 -6.44 4.78
C SER A 278 -12.09 -5.14 5.48
N THR A 279 -11.96 -4.05 4.74
CA THR A 279 -11.61 -2.72 5.28
C THR A 279 -12.75 -2.14 6.11
N ILE A 280 -14.00 -2.36 5.69
CA ILE A 280 -15.20 -1.85 6.38
C ILE A 280 -15.27 -2.31 7.85
N PRO A 281 -15.27 -3.63 8.17
CA PRO A 281 -15.36 -4.07 9.56
C PRO A 281 -14.12 -3.67 10.38
N LEU A 282 -12.95 -3.47 9.75
CA LEU A 282 -11.78 -2.95 10.44
C LEU A 282 -11.94 -1.47 10.81
N LEU A 283 -12.47 -0.64 9.91
CA LEU A 283 -12.80 0.76 10.20
C LEU A 283 -13.85 0.86 11.31
N GLU A 284 -14.91 0.06 11.24
CA GLU A 284 -15.97 0.01 12.24
C GLU A 284 -15.44 -0.36 13.62
N GLU A 285 -14.51 -1.32 13.70
CA GLU A 285 -13.86 -1.70 14.96
C GLU A 285 -13.00 -0.56 15.52
N VAL A 286 -12.22 0.13 14.67
CA VAL A 286 -11.45 1.31 15.08
C VAL A 286 -12.38 2.39 15.62
N TRP A 287 -13.49 2.67 14.94
CA TRP A 287 -14.45 3.68 15.33
C TRP A 287 -15.14 3.35 16.66
N ALA A 288 -15.55 2.10 16.87
CA ALA A 288 -16.17 1.65 18.11
C ALA A 288 -15.18 1.73 19.30
N GLU A 289 -13.93 1.34 19.09
CA GLU A 289 -12.90 1.42 20.13
C GLU A 289 -12.52 2.86 20.46
N GLN A 290 -12.48 3.76 19.46
CA GLN A 290 -12.30 5.20 19.67
C GLN A 290 -13.47 5.82 20.45
N GLU A 291 -14.70 5.38 20.20
CA GLU A 291 -15.88 5.84 20.95
C GLU A 291 -15.84 5.36 22.41
N ALA A 292 -15.41 4.12 22.65
CA ALA A 292 -15.36 3.53 23.98
C ALA A 292 -14.19 4.05 24.84
N LYS A 293 -13.00 4.23 24.26
CA LYS A 293 -11.75 4.54 25.00
C LYS A 293 -11.26 5.97 24.82
N GLY A 294 -11.91 6.75 23.96
CA GLY A 294 -11.47 8.08 23.58
C GLY A 294 -10.59 8.08 22.33
N PHE A 295 -10.81 9.08 21.47
CA PHE A 295 -10.14 9.22 20.18
C PHE A 295 -8.62 9.42 20.32
N GLU A 296 -8.19 10.10 21.38
CA GLU A 296 -6.79 10.35 21.70
C GLU A 296 -6.07 9.12 22.28
N ASN A 297 -6.76 8.00 22.51
CA ASN A 297 -6.19 6.80 23.12
C ASN A 297 -6.13 5.61 22.16
N VAL A 298 -6.87 5.66 21.06
CA VAL A 298 -6.98 4.55 20.09
C VAL A 298 -6.60 5.02 18.70
N TRP A 299 -5.74 4.22 18.07
CA TRP A 299 -5.42 4.33 16.65
C TRP A 299 -5.47 2.95 16.02
N TRP A 300 -5.52 2.92 14.69
CA TRP A 300 -5.65 1.69 13.91
C TRP A 300 -4.56 0.65 14.22
N GLY A 301 -3.34 1.09 14.56
CA GLY A 301 -2.20 0.21 14.82
C GLY A 301 -2.45 -0.78 15.97
N HIS A 302 -3.14 -0.35 17.04
CA HIS A 302 -3.49 -1.21 18.17
C HIS A 302 -4.45 -2.34 17.77
N ILE A 303 -5.42 -2.03 16.90
CA ILE A 303 -6.41 -3.00 16.43
C ILE A 303 -5.75 -4.00 15.49
N VAL A 304 -4.91 -3.52 14.58
CA VAL A 304 -4.12 -4.36 13.68
C VAL A 304 -3.24 -5.31 14.49
N ASP A 305 -2.46 -4.79 15.45
CA ASP A 305 -1.58 -5.59 16.31
C ASP A 305 -2.34 -6.66 17.11
N ARG A 306 -3.51 -6.33 17.66
CA ARG A 306 -4.36 -7.28 18.39
C ARG A 306 -4.84 -8.42 17.49
N LYS A 307 -5.22 -8.14 16.24
CA LYS A 307 -5.61 -9.20 15.30
C LYS A 307 -4.46 -10.11 14.92
N HIS A 308 -3.22 -9.60 14.91
CA HIS A 308 -2.02 -10.43 14.72
C HIS A 308 -1.71 -11.36 15.91
N THR A 309 -2.12 -11.01 17.14
CA THR A 309 -1.84 -11.83 18.34
C THR A 309 -2.93 -12.84 18.66
N VAL A 310 -4.17 -12.60 18.24
CA VAL A 310 -5.36 -13.44 18.59
C VAL A 310 -5.59 -14.61 17.61
N SER A 311 -4.73 -14.83 16.60
CA SER A 311 -4.89 -15.94 15.65
C SER A 311 -4.78 -17.31 16.33
N CYS A 312 -5.92 -17.93 16.67
CA CYS A 312 -6.06 -19.30 17.21
C CYS A 312 -5.70 -20.43 16.21
N TYR A 313 -5.18 -20.09 15.03
CA TYR A 313 -4.69 -21.06 14.05
C TYR A 313 -3.19 -21.30 14.26
N PRO A 314 -2.67 -22.52 13.98
CA PRO A 314 -1.24 -22.81 14.08
C PRO A 314 -0.37 -21.96 13.14
N LEU A 315 -1.01 -21.24 12.20
CA LEU A 315 -0.38 -20.24 11.32
C LEU A 315 -0.88 -18.85 11.73
N GLN A 316 0.06 -17.96 12.06
CA GLN A 316 -0.25 -16.59 12.49
C GLN A 316 -0.72 -15.76 11.28
N MET A 317 -2.03 -15.59 11.10
CA MET A 317 -2.57 -14.83 9.96
C MET A 317 -2.30 -13.34 10.10
N ARG A 318 -1.81 -12.72 9.01
CA ARG A 318 -1.62 -11.26 8.92
C ARG A 318 -2.81 -10.58 8.26
N LEU A 319 -3.13 -9.36 8.71
CA LEU A 319 -4.09 -8.50 8.02
C LEU A 319 -3.51 -8.05 6.69
N CYS A 320 -4.17 -8.43 5.59
CA CYS A 320 -3.82 -7.98 4.26
C CYS A 320 -4.92 -7.04 3.76
N PHE A 321 -4.57 -5.78 3.46
CA PHE A 321 -5.27 -5.07 2.40
C PHE A 321 -4.72 -5.64 1.10
N GLY A 322 -5.54 -6.45 0.46
CA GLY A 322 -5.15 -7.18 -0.71
C GLY A 322 -5.56 -6.60 -2.05
#